data_AF-A0A951MEJ5-F1
#
_entry.id   AF-A0A951MEJ5-F1
#
_cell.length_a   1.000
_cell.length_b   1.000
_cell.length_c   1.000
_cell.angle_alpha   90.00
_cell.angle_beta   90.00
_cell.angle_gamma   90.00
#
_symmetry.space_group_name_H-M   'P 1'
#
loop_
_entity.id
_entity.type
_entity.pdbx_description
1 polymer ?
#
loop_
_entity_poly.entity_id
_entity_poly.type
_entity_poly.pdbx_seq_one_letter_code
_entity_poly.pdbx_strand_id
1 'polypeptide(L)'
;MRTSDHALAASREIAAVAEGLAPGTRVEALTNGVETSIFRPVEPTLPPGPRRRLVVPRRLFEKNGVEHFVRAIPYIADRIDVEAVLARRPDVVLVDDIAHTNAPGSRHAKRWQDVEELLAAGPGEPDLTHGLEEHMMARLAGLAPDTRALLRAASALGDLPHDRLLRAITEHEEADLEAGLQEAAEQGILVPEGGNCVRYRFSHDLIRVVVHRRLLVN
;
A
#
# COMPACT_ATOMS: atom_id res chain seq x y z
N MET A 1 36.23 -36.62 6.72
CA MET A 1 35.62 -35.58 7.58
C MET A 1 35.67 -36.11 9.01
N ARG A 2 36.27 -35.40 9.96
CA ARG A 2 36.30 -35.85 11.36
C ARG A 2 34.87 -35.79 11.90
N THR A 3 34.35 -36.92 12.38
CA THR A 3 33.07 -37.00 13.08
C THR A 3 33.26 -36.44 14.48
N SER A 4 32.52 -35.42 14.84
CA SER A 4 32.47 -34.93 16.22
C SER A 4 31.93 -36.04 17.12
N ASP A 5 32.52 -36.25 18.30
CA ASP A 5 31.99 -37.22 19.27
C ASP A 5 30.62 -36.78 19.83
N HIS A 6 30.40 -35.46 19.87
CA HIS A 6 29.14 -34.83 20.26
C HIS A 6 28.81 -33.68 19.31
N ALA A 7 27.55 -33.61 18.88
CA ALA A 7 27.03 -32.50 18.09
C ALA A 7 25.94 -31.78 18.89
N LEU A 8 26.10 -30.47 19.06
CA LEU A 8 25.19 -29.63 19.84
C LEU A 8 24.65 -28.50 18.95
N ALA A 9 23.40 -28.11 19.20
CA ALA A 9 22.74 -26.99 18.53
C ALA A 9 22.03 -26.09 19.53
N ALA A 10 21.95 -24.79 19.24
CA ALA A 10 21.35 -23.80 20.14
C ALA A 10 19.81 -23.88 20.26
N SER A 11 19.15 -24.71 19.43
CA SER A 11 17.72 -24.96 19.50
C SER A 11 17.35 -26.30 18.86
N ARG A 12 16.11 -26.74 19.06
CA ARG A 12 15.57 -27.96 18.42
C ARG A 12 15.45 -27.79 16.91
N GLU A 13 15.09 -26.61 16.42
CA GLU A 13 15.02 -26.35 14.98
C GLU A 13 16.40 -26.46 14.33
N ILE A 14 17.43 -25.88 14.95
CA ILE A 14 18.80 -25.96 14.43
C ILE A 14 19.31 -27.40 14.48
N ALA A 15 18.98 -28.15 15.54
CA ALA A 15 19.31 -29.58 15.64
C ALA A 15 18.69 -30.36 14.48
N ALA A 16 17.40 -30.19 14.22
CA ALA A 16 16.70 -30.86 13.12
C ALA A 16 17.29 -30.51 11.74
N VAL A 17 17.63 -29.23 11.50
CA VAL A 17 18.32 -28.81 10.28
C VAL A 17 19.68 -29.49 10.15
N ALA A 18 20.46 -29.56 11.23
CA ALA A 18 21.77 -30.19 11.22
C ALA A 18 21.69 -31.71 10.95
N GLU A 19 20.71 -32.41 11.54
CA GLU A 19 20.46 -33.83 11.27
C GLU A 19 20.04 -34.08 9.82
N GLY A 20 19.25 -33.17 9.23
CA GLY A 20 18.89 -33.22 7.81
C GLY A 20 20.08 -32.98 6.87
N LEU A 21 21.01 -32.10 7.24
CA LEU A 21 22.22 -31.82 6.47
C LEU A 21 23.28 -32.93 6.59
N ALA A 22 23.30 -33.66 7.70
CA ALA A 22 24.24 -34.74 7.97
C ALA A 22 23.54 -36.00 8.50
N PRO A 23 22.89 -36.78 7.61
CA PRO A 23 22.17 -37.99 8.00
C PRO A 23 23.04 -38.96 8.80
N GLY A 24 22.50 -39.48 9.91
CA GLY A 24 23.22 -40.38 10.82
C GLY A 24 24.02 -39.67 11.92
N THR A 25 24.12 -38.34 11.89
CA THR A 25 24.62 -37.54 13.02
C THR A 25 23.47 -37.25 13.96
N ARG A 26 23.60 -37.61 15.25
CA ARG A 26 22.64 -37.20 16.28
C ARG A 26 23.04 -35.84 16.84
N VAL A 27 22.10 -34.90 16.87
CA VAL A 27 22.38 -33.52 17.35
C VAL A 27 21.50 -33.21 18.55
N GLU A 28 22.12 -32.86 19.68
CA GLU A 28 21.38 -32.48 20.89
C GLU A 28 21.14 -30.97 20.94
N ALA A 29 19.91 -30.58 21.27
CA ALA A 29 19.54 -29.18 21.46
C ALA A 29 19.91 -28.72 22.87
N LEU A 30 20.89 -27.82 22.95
CA LEU A 30 21.30 -27.13 24.16
C LEU A 30 21.04 -25.63 24.01
N THR A 31 19.93 -25.16 24.57
CA THR A 31 19.50 -23.77 24.41
C THR A 31 20.42 -22.81 25.14
N ASN A 32 20.71 -21.66 24.51
CA ASN A 32 21.48 -20.60 25.15
C ASN A 32 20.79 -20.13 26.43
N GLY A 33 21.52 -20.18 27.54
CA GLY A 33 21.11 -19.55 28.78
C GLY A 33 21.38 -18.05 28.77
N VAL A 34 20.81 -17.36 29.76
CA VAL A 34 21.10 -15.96 30.04
C VAL A 34 21.31 -15.79 31.54
N GLU A 35 22.31 -15.02 31.94
CA GLU A 35 22.48 -14.65 33.34
C GLU A 35 21.36 -13.66 33.71
N THR A 36 20.43 -14.07 34.56
CA THR A 36 19.27 -13.24 34.90
C THR A 36 19.61 -12.16 35.94
N SER A 37 20.70 -12.34 36.70
CA SER A 37 21.14 -11.40 37.76
C SER A 37 21.53 -10.01 37.21
N ILE A 38 21.94 -9.94 35.95
CA ILE A 38 22.33 -8.69 35.27
C ILE A 38 21.11 -7.91 34.73
N PHE A 39 19.96 -8.55 34.55
CA PHE A 39 18.74 -7.89 34.09
C PHE A 39 17.94 -7.41 35.30
N ARG A 40 18.03 -6.11 35.57
CA ARG A 40 17.26 -5.46 36.64
C ARG A 40 16.19 -4.56 36.02
N PRO A 41 14.97 -4.52 36.58
CA PRO A 41 13.98 -3.53 36.18
C PRO A 41 14.57 -2.12 36.33
N VAL A 42 14.46 -1.30 35.30
CA VAL A 42 14.89 0.09 35.29
C VAL A 42 13.74 0.96 34.80
N GLU A 43 13.75 2.23 35.21
CA GLU A 43 12.91 3.27 34.61
C GLU A 43 13.13 3.25 33.08
N PRO A 44 12.06 3.17 32.26
CA PRO A 44 12.20 3.20 30.82
C PRO A 44 12.88 4.49 30.38
N THR A 45 13.96 4.38 29.61
CA THR A 45 14.66 5.56 29.06
C THR A 45 13.77 6.36 28.10
N LEU A 46 12.76 5.71 27.51
CA LEU A 46 11.80 6.36 26.63
C LEU A 46 10.60 6.83 27.45
N PRO A 47 10.35 8.16 27.58
CA PRO A 47 9.29 8.72 28.42
C PRO A 47 7.93 8.22 27.93
N PRO A 48 6.90 7.98 28.75
CA PRO A 48 5.60 7.52 28.27
C PRO A 48 5.00 8.49 27.22
N GLY A 49 4.23 7.96 26.27
CA GLY A 49 3.60 8.76 25.22
C GLY A 49 2.27 8.15 24.78
N PRO A 50 1.42 8.92 24.09
CA PRO A 50 0.06 8.50 23.73
C PRO A 50 0.01 7.42 22.65
N ARG A 51 1.16 7.07 22.04
CA ARG A 51 1.26 6.12 20.93
C ARG A 51 1.91 4.81 21.36
N ARG A 52 1.45 3.72 20.74
CA ARG A 52 2.06 2.40 20.88
C ARG A 52 3.49 2.43 20.35
N ARG A 53 4.40 1.77 21.08
CA ARG A 53 5.82 1.64 20.71
C ARG A 53 6.12 0.22 20.31
N LEU A 54 6.76 0.08 19.16
CA LEU A 54 7.29 -1.18 18.66
C LEU A 54 8.81 -1.02 18.60
N VAL A 55 9.54 -1.90 19.29
CA VAL A 55 11.01 -1.88 19.36
C VAL A 55 11.54 -3.18 18.77
N VAL A 56 12.39 -3.09 17.76
CA VAL A 56 13.05 -4.23 17.11
C VAL A 56 14.56 -4.12 17.30
N PRO A 57 15.11 -4.63 18.40
CA PRO A 57 16.54 -4.51 18.70
C PRO A 57 17.34 -5.59 17.95
N ARG A 58 17.34 -5.53 16.62
CA ARG A 58 18.04 -6.49 15.74
C ARG A 58 18.87 -5.77 14.70
N ARG A 59 20.01 -6.37 14.32
CA ARG A 59 20.86 -5.87 13.23
C ARG A 59 20.14 -6.01 11.89
N LEU A 60 20.36 -5.06 10.97
CA LEU A 60 19.78 -5.10 9.62
C LEU A 60 20.52 -6.13 8.75
N PHE A 61 20.13 -7.39 8.91
CA PHE A 61 20.52 -8.49 8.04
C PHE A 61 19.25 -9.23 7.59
N GLU A 62 19.22 -9.71 6.36
CA GLU A 62 18.09 -10.41 5.74
C GLU A 62 17.52 -11.51 6.66
N LYS A 63 18.39 -12.38 7.18
CA LYS A 63 18.02 -13.48 8.10
C LYS A 63 17.37 -13.08 9.42
N ASN A 64 17.43 -11.80 9.81
CA ASN A 64 16.86 -11.32 11.07
C ASN A 64 15.39 -10.90 10.93
N GLY A 65 14.83 -10.93 9.72
CA GLY A 65 13.41 -10.62 9.48
C GLY A 65 13.02 -9.15 9.70
N VAL A 66 14.01 -8.25 9.86
CA VAL A 66 13.77 -6.80 10.04
C VAL A 66 13.08 -6.22 8.80
N GLU A 67 13.38 -6.74 7.61
CA GLU A 67 12.68 -6.37 6.38
C GLU A 67 11.19 -6.70 6.40
N HIS A 68 10.79 -7.85 6.95
CA HIS A 68 9.39 -8.22 7.07
C HIS A 68 8.67 -7.32 8.07
N PHE A 69 9.34 -6.95 9.16
CA PHE A 69 8.81 -5.96 10.09
C PHE A 69 8.58 -4.62 9.39
N VAL A 70 9.54 -4.12 8.62
CA VAL A 70 9.40 -2.87 7.85
C VAL A 70 8.25 -2.95 6.84
N ARG A 71 8.15 -4.06 6.10
CA ARG A 71 7.03 -4.30 5.17
C ARG A 71 5.68 -4.42 5.87
N ALA A 72 5.67 -4.85 7.13
CA ALA A 72 4.46 -4.95 7.95
C ALA A 72 4.08 -3.60 8.59
N ILE A 73 4.97 -2.60 8.65
CA ILE A 73 4.69 -1.30 9.27
C ILE A 73 3.40 -0.68 8.74
N PRO A 74 3.10 -0.64 7.43
CA PRO A 74 1.83 -0.06 6.94
C PRO A 74 0.57 -0.77 7.46
N TYR A 75 0.66 -2.07 7.76
CA TYR A 75 -0.44 -2.85 8.33
C TYR A 75 -0.53 -2.72 9.86
N ILE A 76 0.58 -2.37 10.50
CA ILE A 76 0.68 -2.18 11.95
C ILE A 76 0.40 -0.71 12.32
N ALA A 77 0.77 0.22 11.45
CA ALA A 77 0.58 1.65 11.52
C ALA A 77 -0.48 2.03 10.51
N ASP A 78 -1.74 1.97 10.93
CA ASP A 78 -2.93 2.40 10.18
C ASP A 78 -2.88 3.84 9.62
N ARG A 79 -1.88 4.65 10.01
CA ARG A 79 -1.86 6.10 9.79
C ARG A 79 -0.47 6.65 9.50
N ILE A 80 -0.39 7.52 8.51
CA ILE A 80 0.70 8.50 8.39
C ILE A 80 0.38 9.67 9.34
N ASP A 81 1.38 10.10 10.12
CA ASP A 81 1.27 11.30 10.94
C ASP A 81 1.71 12.53 10.15
N VAL A 82 0.78 13.08 9.37
CA VAL A 82 1.00 14.23 8.49
C VAL A 82 1.59 15.41 9.27
N GLU A 83 1.06 15.71 10.46
CA GLU A 83 1.49 16.85 11.27
C GLU A 83 2.96 16.72 11.71
N ALA A 84 3.39 15.52 12.11
CA ALA A 84 4.78 15.29 12.48
C ALA A 84 5.74 15.36 11.28
N VAL A 85 5.29 14.96 10.10
CA VAL A 85 6.08 15.10 8.86
C VAL A 85 6.25 16.57 8.50
N LEU A 86 5.15 17.34 8.52
CA LEU A 86 5.17 18.78 8.28
C LEU A 86 6.09 19.52 9.26
N ALA A 87 6.01 19.19 10.55
CA ALA A 87 6.84 19.80 11.58
C ALA A 87 8.35 19.51 11.37
N ARG A 88 8.70 18.32 10.84
CA ARG A 88 10.09 17.92 10.59
C ARG A 88 10.69 18.52 9.32
N ARG A 89 9.87 19.02 8.39
CA ARG A 89 10.29 19.55 7.08
C ARG A 89 11.37 18.72 6.37
N PRO A 90 11.17 17.40 6.20
CA PRO A 90 12.15 16.54 5.54
C PRO A 90 12.29 16.89 4.05
N ASP A 91 13.47 16.69 3.47
CA ASP A 91 13.72 16.88 2.03
C ASP A 91 12.98 15.85 1.16
N VAL A 92 12.73 14.64 1.69
CA VAL A 92 12.04 13.54 1.00
C VAL A 92 11.13 12.78 1.97
N VAL A 93 9.92 12.45 1.51
CA VAL A 93 8.95 11.59 2.20
C VAL A 93 8.50 10.48 1.25
N LEU A 94 8.78 9.24 1.61
CA LEU A 94 8.29 8.08 0.86
C LEU A 94 6.91 7.68 1.41
N VAL A 95 5.88 7.74 0.57
CA VAL A 95 4.53 7.30 0.90
C VAL A 95 4.16 6.13 -0.02
N ASP A 96 3.95 4.96 0.56
CA ASP A 96 3.49 3.78 -0.15
C ASP A 96 1.95 3.70 -0.11
N ASP A 97 1.38 2.95 -1.06
CA ASP A 97 -0.05 2.68 -1.17
C ASP A 97 -0.92 3.94 -1.11
N ILE A 98 -0.67 4.91 -2.02
CA ILE A 98 -1.44 6.17 -2.15
C ILE A 98 -2.95 5.93 -2.27
N ALA A 99 -3.33 4.75 -2.75
CA ALA A 99 -4.70 4.28 -2.90
C ALA A 99 -5.38 3.93 -1.55
N HIS A 100 -4.64 3.83 -0.46
CA HIS A 100 -5.13 3.32 0.81
C HIS A 100 -6.24 4.19 1.44
N THR A 101 -7.25 3.53 2.02
CA THR A 101 -8.27 4.18 2.85
C THR A 101 -7.76 4.24 4.28
N ASN A 102 -7.61 5.45 4.82
CA ASN A 102 -7.09 5.61 6.17
C ASN A 102 -8.08 5.10 7.22
N ALA A 103 -7.55 4.67 8.36
CA ALA A 103 -8.38 4.21 9.46
C ALA A 103 -9.34 5.31 9.96
N PRO A 104 -10.54 4.95 10.47
CA PRO A 104 -11.52 5.90 11.02
C PRO A 104 -10.90 6.80 12.09
N GLY A 105 -11.13 8.12 12.00
CA GLY A 105 -10.55 9.13 12.91
C GLY A 105 -9.13 9.59 12.53
N SER A 106 -8.65 9.25 11.33
CA SER A 106 -7.47 9.86 10.71
C SER A 106 -7.78 11.29 10.24
N ARG A 107 -6.74 12.09 10.04
CA ARG A 107 -6.87 13.49 9.57
C ARG A 107 -7.63 13.56 8.25
N HIS A 108 -7.25 12.69 7.31
CA HIS A 108 -7.91 12.51 6.03
C HIS A 108 -8.47 11.10 5.88
N ALA A 109 -9.55 10.96 5.09
CA ALA A 109 -10.18 9.68 4.83
C ALA A 109 -9.35 8.79 3.89
N LYS A 110 -8.49 9.39 3.06
CA LYS A 110 -7.67 8.69 2.07
C LYS A 110 -6.21 9.12 2.12
N ARG A 111 -5.30 8.18 1.82
CA ARG A 111 -3.84 8.40 1.84
C ARG A 111 -3.36 9.43 0.81
N TRP A 112 -4.03 9.54 -0.33
CA TRP A 112 -3.73 10.58 -1.32
C TRP A 112 -3.98 12.00 -0.80
N GLN A 113 -4.94 12.20 0.10
CA GLN A 113 -5.21 13.52 0.70
C GLN A 113 -4.11 13.92 1.69
N ASP A 114 -3.57 12.94 2.44
CA ASP A 114 -2.36 13.16 3.25
C ASP A 114 -1.19 13.59 2.38
N VAL A 115 -0.99 12.93 1.22
CA VAL A 115 0.06 13.27 0.26
C VAL A 115 -0.15 14.67 -0.31
N GLU A 116 -1.36 15.05 -0.70
CA GLU A 116 -1.66 16.39 -1.19
C GLU A 116 -1.33 17.48 -0.15
N GLU A 117 -1.65 17.27 1.12
CA GLU A 117 -1.32 18.22 2.18
C GLU A 117 0.20 18.33 2.41
N LEU A 118 0.91 17.20 2.41
CA LEU A 118 2.37 17.17 2.53
C LEU A 118 3.05 17.91 1.36
N LEU A 119 2.52 17.72 0.15
CA LEU A 119 2.99 18.38 -1.06
C LEU A 119 2.73 19.88 -1.04
N ALA A 120 1.53 20.30 -0.62
CA ALA A 120 1.17 21.72 -0.53
C ALA A 120 2.05 22.50 0.46
N ALA A 121 2.63 21.82 1.46
CA ALA A 121 3.54 22.41 2.44
C ALA A 121 5.03 22.33 2.04
N GLY A 122 5.36 21.54 1.01
CA GLY A 122 6.71 21.39 0.49
C GLY A 122 7.11 22.52 -0.48
N PRO A 123 8.41 22.77 -0.68
CA PRO A 123 8.87 23.72 -1.68
C PRO A 123 8.86 23.09 -3.09
N GLY A 124 7.74 23.22 -3.81
CA GLY A 124 7.67 22.91 -5.25
C GLY A 124 6.56 21.95 -5.67
N GLU A 125 6.29 21.89 -6.98
CA GLU A 125 5.30 20.99 -7.58
C GLU A 125 5.64 19.51 -7.31
N PRO A 126 4.63 18.66 -7.07
CA PRO A 126 4.82 17.24 -6.82
C PRO A 126 5.42 16.52 -8.03
N ASP A 127 6.54 15.83 -7.84
CA ASP A 127 6.85 14.67 -8.69
C ASP A 127 6.05 13.48 -8.13
N LEU A 128 4.77 13.42 -8.52
CA LEU A 128 3.89 12.26 -8.29
C LEU A 128 4.40 11.10 -9.15
N THR A 129 5.55 10.54 -8.77
CA THR A 129 6.17 9.30 -9.27
C THR A 129 5.81 9.00 -10.72
N HIS A 130 6.64 9.47 -11.66
CA HIS A 130 6.57 9.21 -13.11
C HIS A 130 5.89 7.87 -13.50
N GLY A 131 6.13 6.76 -12.79
CA GLY A 131 5.55 5.45 -13.12
C GLY A 131 4.04 5.25 -12.96
N LEU A 132 3.35 5.80 -11.94
CA LEU A 132 1.93 5.46 -11.72
C LEU A 132 1.00 6.28 -12.64
N GLU A 133 1.27 7.57 -12.75
CA GLU A 133 0.54 8.43 -13.70
C GLU A 133 0.83 7.99 -15.14
N GLU A 134 2.08 7.74 -15.54
CA GLU A 134 2.38 7.27 -16.91
C GLU A 134 1.70 5.94 -17.21
N HIS A 135 1.71 5.00 -16.26
CA HIS A 135 1.06 3.70 -16.47
C HIS A 135 -0.47 3.82 -16.58
N MET A 136 -1.08 4.69 -15.78
CA MET A 136 -2.51 4.97 -15.89
C MET A 136 -2.85 5.75 -17.16
N MET A 137 -2.02 6.71 -17.56
CA MET A 137 -2.18 7.47 -18.79
C MET A 137 -1.98 6.60 -20.03
N ALA A 138 -1.06 5.63 -19.98
CA ALA A 138 -0.87 4.65 -21.05
C ALA A 138 -2.13 3.78 -21.24
N ARG A 139 -2.77 3.35 -20.14
CA ARG A 139 -4.05 2.63 -20.19
C ARG A 139 -5.16 3.50 -20.75
N LEU A 140 -5.26 4.75 -20.31
CA LEU A 140 -6.26 5.70 -20.81
C LEU A 140 -6.04 6.04 -22.29
N ALA A 141 -4.79 6.17 -22.74
CA ALA A 141 -4.45 6.46 -24.12
C ALA A 141 -4.79 5.31 -25.08
N GLY A 142 -4.84 4.07 -24.58
CA GLY A 142 -5.24 2.88 -25.34
C GLY A 142 -6.75 2.75 -25.57
N LEU A 143 -7.56 3.58 -24.90
CA LEU A 143 -9.02 3.52 -25.02
C LEU A 143 -9.55 4.24 -26.26
N ALA A 144 -10.69 3.75 -26.76
CA ALA A 144 -11.45 4.44 -27.78
C ALA A 144 -11.77 5.91 -27.38
N PRO A 145 -11.80 6.86 -28.34
CA PRO A 145 -12.13 8.26 -28.07
C PRO A 145 -13.45 8.43 -27.31
N ASP A 146 -14.47 7.67 -27.69
CA ASP A 146 -15.80 7.73 -27.09
C ASP A 146 -15.79 7.22 -25.65
N THR A 147 -15.02 6.15 -25.37
CA THR A 147 -14.80 5.64 -24.01
C THR A 147 -14.08 6.63 -23.13
N ARG A 148 -13.10 7.39 -23.67
CA ARG A 148 -12.46 8.48 -22.92
C ARG A 148 -13.42 9.62 -22.63
N ALA A 149 -14.28 10.00 -23.59
CA ALA A 149 -15.31 11.03 -23.39
C ALA A 149 -16.32 10.61 -22.31
N LEU A 150 -16.75 9.34 -22.34
CA LEU A 150 -17.56 8.74 -21.30
C LEU A 150 -16.89 8.81 -19.93
N LEU A 151 -15.62 8.40 -19.82
CA LEU A 151 -14.88 8.44 -18.55
C LEU A 151 -14.68 9.87 -18.03
N ARG A 152 -14.51 10.86 -18.92
CA ARG A 152 -14.46 12.28 -18.55
C ARG A 152 -15.77 12.71 -17.90
N ALA A 153 -16.92 12.43 -18.54
CA ALA A 153 -18.24 12.71 -17.98
C ALA A 153 -18.48 11.97 -16.66
N ALA A 154 -18.15 10.68 -16.62
CA ALA A 154 -18.25 9.83 -15.45
C ALA A 154 -17.45 10.36 -14.25
N SER A 155 -16.23 10.86 -14.50
CA SER A 155 -15.34 11.35 -13.45
C SER A 155 -15.91 12.55 -12.70
N ALA A 156 -16.69 13.39 -13.38
CA ALA A 156 -17.34 14.57 -12.82
C ALA A 156 -18.60 14.22 -12.01
N LEU A 157 -19.27 13.11 -12.33
CA LEU A 157 -20.51 12.68 -11.69
C LEU A 157 -20.29 11.84 -10.42
N GLY A 158 -19.10 11.28 -10.23
CA GLY A 158 -18.78 10.47 -9.04
C GLY A 158 -19.19 9.01 -9.20
N ASP A 159 -19.96 8.46 -8.25
CA ASP A 159 -20.53 7.11 -8.35
C ASP A 159 -21.48 7.10 -9.54
N LEU A 160 -21.19 6.35 -10.61
CA LEU A 160 -21.92 6.39 -11.88
C LEU A 160 -23.40 6.00 -11.70
N PRO A 161 -24.33 6.96 -11.62
CA PRO A 161 -25.71 6.65 -11.31
C PRO A 161 -26.53 6.94 -12.56
N HIS A 162 -26.90 5.87 -13.25
CA HIS A 162 -27.91 5.83 -14.31
C HIS A 162 -27.44 6.26 -15.71
N ASP A 163 -27.55 5.30 -16.62
CA ASP A 163 -27.33 5.41 -18.08
C ASP A 163 -27.99 6.64 -18.71
N ARG A 164 -29.08 7.16 -18.13
CA ARG A 164 -29.78 8.36 -18.62
C ARG A 164 -28.95 9.65 -18.55
N LEU A 165 -28.19 9.87 -17.47
CA LEU A 165 -27.37 11.09 -17.33
C LEU A 165 -26.14 11.03 -18.24
N LEU A 166 -25.51 9.87 -18.33
CA LEU A 166 -24.39 9.65 -19.26
C LEU A 166 -24.84 9.83 -20.71
N ARG A 167 -25.96 9.23 -21.13
CA ARG A 167 -26.56 9.45 -22.47
C ARG A 167 -26.78 10.93 -22.78
N ALA A 168 -27.34 11.66 -21.83
CA ALA A 168 -27.64 13.07 -22.00
C ALA A 168 -26.38 13.94 -22.12
N ILE A 169 -25.26 13.54 -21.51
CA ILE A 169 -24.02 14.31 -21.49
C ILE A 169 -23.10 13.93 -22.67
N THR A 170 -23.11 12.67 -23.09
CA THR A 170 -22.19 12.18 -24.13
C THR A 170 -22.83 12.08 -25.51
N GLU A 171 -24.14 12.34 -25.65
CA GLU A 171 -24.88 12.25 -26.93
C GLU A 171 -24.70 10.90 -27.67
N HIS A 172 -24.47 9.81 -26.93
CA HIS A 172 -24.23 8.47 -27.48
C HIS A 172 -25.45 7.55 -27.33
N GLU A 173 -25.57 6.59 -28.25
CA GLU A 173 -26.56 5.52 -28.18
C GLU A 173 -26.25 4.54 -27.03
N GLU A 174 -27.28 3.78 -26.62
CA GLU A 174 -27.18 2.81 -25.52
C GLU A 174 -26.09 1.77 -25.73
N ALA A 175 -25.99 1.24 -26.95
CA ALA A 175 -25.00 0.23 -27.31
C ALA A 175 -23.55 0.75 -27.24
N ASP A 176 -23.33 2.01 -27.63
CA ASP A 176 -22.00 2.62 -27.62
C ASP A 176 -21.52 2.88 -26.18
N LEU A 177 -22.45 3.27 -25.30
CA LEU A 177 -22.16 3.45 -23.88
C LEU A 177 -21.83 2.13 -23.18
N GLU A 178 -22.58 1.07 -23.47
CA GLU A 178 -22.33 -0.25 -22.89
C GLU A 178 -20.97 -0.79 -23.35
N ALA A 179 -20.65 -0.63 -24.65
CA ALA A 179 -19.34 -0.98 -25.19
C ALA A 179 -18.20 -0.22 -24.50
N GLY A 180 -18.35 1.10 -24.28
CA GLY A 180 -17.33 1.90 -23.60
C GLY A 180 -17.17 1.56 -22.11
N LEU A 181 -18.26 1.28 -21.40
CA LEU A 181 -18.21 0.82 -20.01
C LEU A 181 -17.53 -0.55 -19.88
N GLN A 182 -17.82 -1.46 -20.81
CA GLN A 182 -17.21 -2.77 -20.90
C GLN A 182 -15.70 -2.66 -21.19
N GLU A 183 -15.30 -1.86 -22.18
CA GLU A 183 -13.90 -1.60 -22.52
C GLU A 183 -13.13 -1.02 -21.31
N ALA A 184 -13.72 -0.03 -20.62
CA ALA A 184 -13.12 0.55 -19.43
C ALA A 184 -13.02 -0.47 -18.27
N ALA A 185 -13.95 -1.41 -18.15
CA ALA A 185 -13.87 -2.49 -17.17
C ALA A 185 -12.77 -3.52 -17.53
N GLU A 186 -12.63 -3.88 -18.82
CA GLU A 186 -11.57 -4.77 -19.31
C GLU A 186 -10.17 -4.19 -19.08
N GLN A 187 -10.02 -2.86 -19.22
CA GLN A 187 -8.78 -2.14 -18.90
C GLN A 187 -8.57 -1.91 -17.39
N GLY A 188 -9.49 -2.39 -16.55
CA GLY A 188 -9.42 -2.28 -15.09
C GLY A 188 -9.60 -0.85 -14.55
N ILE A 189 -10.20 0.04 -15.34
CA ILE A 189 -10.51 1.43 -14.98
C ILE A 189 -11.82 1.49 -14.21
N LEU A 190 -12.79 0.68 -14.64
CA LEU A 190 -14.06 0.47 -13.95
C LEU A 190 -14.13 -0.95 -13.37
N VAL A 191 -14.96 -1.14 -12.36
CA VAL A 191 -15.37 -2.46 -11.86
C VAL A 191 -16.89 -2.55 -11.82
N PRO A 192 -17.47 -3.70 -12.20
CA PRO A 192 -18.91 -3.91 -12.08
C PRO A 192 -19.30 -4.07 -10.60
N GLU A 193 -20.42 -3.45 -10.21
CA GLU A 193 -21.07 -3.64 -8.92
C GLU A 193 -22.27 -4.58 -9.07
N GLY A 194 -22.34 -5.59 -8.18
CA GLY A 194 -23.41 -6.58 -8.18
C GLY A 194 -24.74 -6.04 -7.66
N GLY A 195 -25.83 -6.33 -8.39
CA GLY A 195 -27.22 -6.01 -8.07
C GLY A 195 -28.17 -6.36 -9.22
N ASN A 196 -29.45 -5.96 -9.12
CA ASN A 196 -30.46 -6.20 -10.19
C ASN A 196 -30.24 -5.35 -11.46
N CYS A 197 -29.27 -4.42 -11.45
CA CYS A 197 -28.83 -3.64 -12.60
C CYS A 197 -27.30 -3.60 -12.61
N VAL A 198 -26.68 -3.80 -13.77
CA VAL A 198 -25.22 -3.68 -13.95
C VAL A 198 -24.85 -2.23 -13.71
N ARG A 199 -24.13 -1.97 -12.61
CA ARG A 199 -23.54 -0.67 -12.32
C ARG A 199 -22.04 -0.77 -12.43
N TYR A 200 -21.40 0.33 -12.78
CA TYR A 200 -19.95 0.44 -12.80
C TYR A 200 -19.53 1.48 -11.78
N ARG A 201 -18.37 1.28 -11.16
CA ARG A 201 -17.68 2.33 -10.42
C ARG A 201 -16.23 2.36 -10.85
N PHE A 202 -15.56 3.48 -10.64
CA PHE A 202 -14.11 3.51 -10.79
C PHE A 202 -13.48 2.44 -9.90
N SER A 203 -12.57 1.66 -10.47
CA SER A 203 -11.81 0.65 -9.72
C SER A 203 -11.01 1.29 -8.58
N HIS A 204 -10.67 2.59 -8.72
CA HIS A 204 -10.08 3.40 -7.68
C HIS A 204 -10.47 4.89 -7.77
N ASP A 205 -10.62 5.58 -6.63
CA ASP A 205 -10.85 7.04 -6.58
C ASP A 205 -9.72 7.85 -7.25
N LEU A 206 -8.48 7.32 -7.20
CA LEU A 206 -7.32 7.95 -7.82
C LEU A 206 -7.40 7.91 -9.36
N ILE A 207 -7.94 6.83 -9.93
CA ILE A 207 -8.23 6.74 -11.36
C ILE A 207 -9.28 7.78 -11.73
N ARG A 208 -10.33 7.93 -10.91
CA ARG A 208 -11.31 9.01 -11.09
C ARG A 208 -10.66 10.39 -11.08
N VAL A 209 -9.78 10.68 -10.11
CA VAL A 209 -9.09 11.98 -10.00
C VAL A 209 -8.15 12.24 -11.19
N VAL A 210 -7.40 11.24 -11.63
CA VAL A 210 -6.49 11.36 -12.78
C VAL A 210 -7.28 11.57 -14.07
N VAL A 211 -8.34 10.78 -14.29
CA VAL A 211 -9.27 10.95 -15.43
C VAL A 211 -9.88 12.35 -15.41
N HIS A 212 -10.35 12.80 -14.24
CA HIS A 212 -10.91 14.14 -14.07
C HIS A 212 -9.89 15.23 -14.40
N ARG A 213 -8.69 15.22 -13.80
CA ARG A 213 -7.66 16.25 -13.99
C ARG A 213 -7.07 16.27 -15.40
N ARG A 214 -6.81 15.11 -16.02
CA ARG A 214 -6.10 15.04 -17.30
C ARG A 214 -7.04 15.08 -18.51
N LEU A 215 -8.26 14.54 -18.40
CA LEU A 215 -9.21 14.63 -19.50
C LEU A 215 -9.97 15.96 -19.50
N LEU A 216 -10.12 16.69 -18.37
CA LEU A 216 -10.79 18.01 -18.38
C LEU A 216 -9.92 19.18 -18.84
N VAL A 217 -8.60 19.02 -18.90
CA VAL A 217 -7.64 20.11 -19.19
C VAL A 217 -7.19 20.16 -20.67
N ASN A 218 -7.86 19.40 -21.55
CA ASN A 218 -7.83 19.64 -22.99
C ASN A 218 -9.14 20.27 -23.47
#